data_AF-A0AAV4NDX7-F1
#
_entry.id   AF-A0AAV4NDX7-F1
#
_cell.length_a   1.000
_cell.length_b   1.000
_cell.length_c   1.000
_cell.angle_alpha   90.00
_cell.angle_beta   90.00
_cell.angle_gamma   90.00
#
_symmetry.space_group_name_H-M   'P 1'
#
loop_
_entity.id
_entity.type
_entity.pdbx_description
1 polymer ?
#
loop_
_entity_poly.entity_id
_entity_poly.type
_entity_poly.pdbx_seq_one_letter_code
_entity_poly.pdbx_strand_id
1 'polypeptide(L)'
;MSFSIKDDSFPGCSSSRSHIPLRINMLHIPNPVVTGDSVRLRCAYELGNETLYAVKWYKNMGEFFRYVPASDPPLKKFPQTGIDVDSTSERVVRLYLSYLT
;
A
#
# COMPACT_ATOMS: atom_id res chain seq x y z
N MET A 1 0.21 -5.04 11.12
CA MET A 1 -0.27 -4.55 9.80
C MET A 1 0.79 -4.92 8.77
N SER A 2 0.39 -5.16 7.53
CA SER A 2 1.29 -5.60 6.46
C SER A 2 1.11 -4.77 5.20
N PHE A 3 2.20 -4.60 4.45
CA PHE A 3 2.27 -3.85 3.20
C PHE A 3 2.64 -4.79 2.05
N SER A 4 1.99 -4.64 0.90
CA SER A 4 2.36 -5.31 -0.34
C SER A 4 2.38 -4.30 -1.47
N ILE A 5 3.46 -4.30 -2.23
CA ILE A 5 3.60 -3.56 -3.48
C ILE A 5 3.94 -4.55 -4.59
N LYS A 6 3.35 -4.36 -5.77
CA LYS A 6 3.59 -5.15 -6.96
C LYS A 6 3.81 -4.21 -8.14
N ASP A 7 4.87 -4.44 -8.87
CA ASP A 7 5.12 -3.91 -10.21
C ASP A 7 4.44 -4.79 -11.28
N ASP A 8 4.34 -4.26 -12.50
CA ASP A 8 3.75 -4.91 -13.67
C ASP A 8 4.82 -5.68 -14.48
N SER A 9 5.79 -6.30 -13.81
CA SER A 9 6.81 -7.17 -14.43
C SER A 9 6.15 -8.12 -15.45
N PHE A 10 6.30 -7.83 -16.76
CA PHE A 10 5.82 -8.70 -17.84
C PHE A 10 6.74 -9.91 -17.94
N PRO A 11 6.27 -11.15 -17.68
CA PRO A 11 7.06 -12.35 -17.93
C PRO A 11 6.95 -12.70 -19.42
N GLY A 12 7.63 -11.96 -20.28
CA GLY A 12 7.75 -12.34 -21.69
C GLY A 12 7.73 -11.20 -22.70
N CYS A 13 8.90 -10.67 -23.02
CA CYS A 13 9.42 -10.62 -24.39
C CYS A 13 10.80 -9.95 -24.39
N SER A 14 11.74 -10.62 -25.04
CA SER A 14 13.12 -10.23 -25.31
C SER A 14 13.27 -8.75 -25.70
N SER A 15 13.58 -7.91 -24.72
CA SER A 15 14.01 -6.53 -24.93
C SER A 15 15.26 -6.30 -24.10
N SER A 16 16.36 -5.95 -24.75
CA SER A 16 17.68 -5.64 -24.18
C SER A 16 17.70 -4.36 -23.32
N ARG A 17 16.70 -4.14 -22.46
CA ARG A 17 16.73 -3.09 -21.43
C ARG A 17 17.30 -3.67 -20.15
N SER A 18 18.27 -2.98 -19.58
CA SER A 18 18.69 -3.20 -18.20
C SER A 18 17.46 -3.05 -17.29
N HIS A 19 17.09 -4.12 -16.60
CA HIS A 19 15.97 -4.13 -15.67
C HIS A 19 16.35 -3.35 -14.41
N ILE A 20 15.62 -2.29 -14.08
CA ILE A 20 15.78 -1.57 -12.81
C ILE A 20 14.61 -2.01 -11.94
N PRO A 21 14.83 -2.93 -10.98
CA PRO A 21 13.74 -3.52 -10.21
C PRO A 21 13.13 -2.48 -9.26
N LEU A 22 11.87 -2.71 -8.90
CA LEU A 22 11.23 -2.05 -7.76
C LEU A 22 12.10 -2.11 -6.48
N ARG A 23 12.21 -0.99 -5.78
CA ARG A 23 12.91 -0.88 -4.48
C ARG A 23 12.04 -0.16 -3.47
N ILE A 24 12.02 -0.67 -2.24
CA ILE A 24 11.38 -0.01 -1.10
C ILE A 24 12.47 0.74 -0.31
N ASN A 25 12.43 2.06 -0.35
CA ASN A 25 13.41 2.91 0.33
C ASN A 25 13.07 3.09 1.81
N MET A 26 11.77 3.19 2.13
CA MET A 26 11.31 3.38 3.51
C MET A 26 9.90 2.81 3.69
N LEU A 27 9.70 2.05 4.77
CA LEU A 27 8.39 1.59 5.21
C LEU A 27 8.21 1.99 6.67
N HIS A 28 7.25 2.86 6.95
CA HIS A 28 6.92 3.32 8.29
C HIS A 28 5.53 2.83 8.70
N ILE A 29 5.51 1.92 9.68
CA ILE A 29 4.32 1.34 10.28
C ILE A 29 4.47 1.52 11.80
N PRO A 30 3.80 2.52 12.40
CA PRO A 30 3.82 2.70 13.85
C PRO A 30 3.18 1.50 14.54
N ASN A 31 3.70 1.11 15.71
CA ASN A 31 2.97 0.21 16.59
C ASN A 31 1.74 0.97 17.12
N PRO A 32 0.51 0.50 16.88
CA PRO A 32 -0.66 1.14 17.43
C PRO A 32 -0.75 0.82 18.92
N VAL A 33 -0.50 1.82 19.77
CA VAL A 33 -0.50 1.65 21.24
C VAL A 33 -1.75 2.25 21.89
N VAL A 34 -2.51 3.11 21.20
CA VAL A 34 -3.64 3.85 21.80
C VAL A 34 -4.87 3.82 20.89
N THR A 35 -6.00 3.39 21.44
CA THR A 35 -7.33 3.45 20.80
C THR A 35 -7.78 4.90 20.64
N GLY A 36 -8.34 5.24 19.47
CA GLY A 36 -8.81 6.58 19.16
C GLY A 36 -7.74 7.49 18.56
N ASP A 37 -6.48 7.02 18.48
CA ASP A 37 -5.40 7.78 17.88
C ASP A 37 -5.27 7.51 16.37
N SER A 38 -4.66 8.46 15.66
CA SER A 38 -4.44 8.35 14.22
C SER A 38 -3.04 7.82 13.90
N VAL A 39 -2.96 6.83 13.02
CA VAL A 39 -1.73 6.19 12.59
C VAL A 39 -1.46 6.56 11.14
N ARG A 40 -0.27 7.08 10.85
CA ARG A 40 0.16 7.40 9.48
C ARG A 40 1.09 6.33 8.94
N LEU A 41 0.56 5.53 8.02
CA LEU A 41 1.32 4.55 7.25
C LEU A 41 1.95 5.24 6.05
N ARG A 42 3.26 5.07 5.89
CA ARG A 42 4.01 5.67 4.78
C ARG A 42 4.91 4.64 4.13
N CYS A 43 4.87 4.59 2.81
CA CYS A 43 5.84 3.84 2.01
C CYS A 43 6.48 4.77 0.98
N ALA A 44 7.81 4.78 0.93
CA ALA A 44 8.60 5.36 -0.14
C ALA A 44 9.20 4.23 -0.96
N TYR A 45 8.88 4.19 -2.25
CA TYR A 45 9.36 3.20 -3.19
C TYR A 45 9.75 3.85 -4.52
N GLU A 46 10.66 3.19 -5.24
CA GLU A 46 11.09 3.54 -6.59
C GLU A 46 10.74 2.37 -7.51
N LEU A 47 10.04 2.65 -8.61
CA LEU A 47 9.61 1.64 -9.59
C LEU A 47 10.69 1.31 -10.64
N GLY A 48 11.82 2.02 -10.62
CA GLY A 48 12.86 1.86 -11.63
C GLY A 48 12.31 2.13 -13.04
N ASN A 49 12.32 1.11 -13.89
CA ASN A 49 11.76 1.16 -15.25
C ASN A 49 10.49 0.31 -15.42
N GLU A 50 9.85 -0.06 -14.31
CA GLU A 50 8.59 -0.77 -14.26
C GLU A 50 7.42 0.17 -13.94
N THR A 51 6.20 -0.32 -14.15
CA THR A 51 4.97 0.38 -13.78
C THR A 51 4.37 -0.25 -12.52
N LEU A 52 3.71 0.56 -11.69
CA LEU A 52 3.05 0.06 -10.50
C LEU A 52 1.78 -0.72 -10.89
N TYR A 53 1.74 -2.00 -10.53
CA TYR A 53 0.53 -2.82 -10.65
C TYR A 53 -0.42 -2.55 -9.48
N ALA A 54 0.06 -2.67 -8.24
CA ALA A 54 -0.77 -2.48 -7.05
C ALA A 54 0.00 -2.12 -5.79
N VAL A 55 -0.58 -1.27 -4.95
CA VAL A 55 -0.23 -1.08 -3.53
C VAL A 55 -1.39 -1.55 -2.66
N LYS A 56 -1.11 -2.35 -1.64
CA LYS A 56 -2.13 -2.92 -0.76
C LYS A 56 -1.69 -2.91 0.70
N TRP A 57 -2.64 -2.65 1.59
CA TRP A 57 -2.44 -2.71 3.03
C TRP A 57 -3.41 -3.68 3.70
N TYR A 58 -2.88 -4.39 4.69
CA TYR A 58 -3.58 -5.46 5.38
C TYR A 58 -3.48 -5.34 6.91
N LYS A 59 -4.56 -5.67 7.62
CA LYS A 59 -4.58 -5.89 9.08
C LYS A 59 -5.34 -7.18 9.35
N ASN A 60 -4.83 -8.05 10.22
CA ASN A 60 -5.50 -9.28 10.66
C ASN A 60 -6.04 -10.12 9.47
N MET A 61 -5.22 -10.26 8.41
CA MET A 61 -5.55 -10.94 7.14
C MET A 61 -6.59 -10.25 6.23
N GLY A 62 -7.24 -9.17 6.69
CA GLY A 62 -8.14 -8.35 5.87
C GLY A 62 -7.41 -7.25 5.10
N GLU A 63 -7.75 -7.08 3.82
CA GLU A 63 -7.38 -5.91 3.01
C GLU A 63 -8.25 -4.74 3.44
N PHE A 64 -7.67 -3.59 3.81
CA PHE A 64 -8.42 -2.37 4.15
C PHE A 64 -8.18 -1.22 3.16
N PHE A 65 -7.08 -1.28 2.40
CA PHE A 65 -6.73 -0.30 1.38
C PHE A 65 -6.08 -0.97 0.18
N ARG A 66 -6.46 -0.52 -1.00
CA ARG A 66 -5.82 -0.86 -2.26
C ARG A 66 -5.72 0.35 -3.18
N TYR A 67 -4.57 0.48 -3.83
CA TYR A 67 -4.36 1.39 -4.95
C TYR A 67 -3.87 0.61 -6.16
N VAL A 68 -4.58 0.71 -7.28
CA VAL A 68 -4.26 0.08 -8.56
C VAL A 68 -4.42 1.17 -9.63
N PRO A 69 -3.34 1.73 -10.20
CA PRO A 69 -3.44 2.81 -11.19
C PRO A 69 -4.33 2.49 -12.38
N ALA A 70 -4.35 1.21 -12.78
CA ALA A 70 -5.13 0.73 -13.92
C ALA A 70 -6.62 0.49 -13.61
N SER A 71 -7.08 0.61 -12.36
CA SER A 71 -8.49 0.40 -12.01
C SER A 71 -9.28 1.71 -11.95
N ASP A 72 -10.59 1.61 -12.12
CA ASP A 72 -11.53 2.72 -11.93
C ASP A 72 -12.54 2.37 -10.82
N PRO A 73 -12.54 3.07 -9.67
CA PRO A 73 -11.55 4.07 -9.26
C PRO A 73 -10.18 3.43 -8.92
N PRO A 74 -9.07 4.18 -9.04
CA PRO A 74 -7.73 3.64 -8.76
C PRO A 74 -7.50 3.35 -7.29
N LEU A 75 -8.20 4.08 -6.41
CA LEU A 75 -8.13 3.91 -4.95
C LEU A 75 -9.42 3.24 -4.47
N LYS A 76 -9.26 2.15 -3.72
CA LYS A 76 -10.37 1.43 -3.10
C LYS A 76 -10.11 1.21 -1.62
N LYS A 77 -11.10 1.53 -0.80
CA LYS A 77 -11.10 1.31 0.65
C LYS A 77 -12.04 0.16 0.96
N PHE A 78 -11.63 -0.72 1.85
CA PHE A 78 -12.44 -1.84 2.31
C PHE A 78 -12.75 -1.64 3.78
N PRO A 79 -14.04 -1.55 4.15
CA PRO A 79 -14.43 -1.39 5.55
C PRO A 79 -13.90 -2.57 6.37
N GLN A 80 -13.19 -2.26 7.45
CA GLN A 80 -12.72 -3.26 8.40
C GLN A 80 -13.05 -2.77 9.81
N THR A 81 -13.55 -3.66 10.65
CA THR A 81 -13.91 -3.33 12.03
C THR A 81 -12.71 -2.73 12.76
N GLY A 82 -12.89 -1.53 13.32
CA GLY A 82 -11.85 -0.84 14.06
C GLY A 82 -10.81 -0.11 13.23
N ILE A 83 -11.02 0.02 11.92
CA ILE A 83 -10.15 0.79 11.01
C ILE A 83 -11.03 1.74 10.20
N ASP A 84 -10.79 3.03 10.35
CA ASP A 84 -11.23 4.01 9.37
C ASP A 84 -10.04 4.51 8.56
N VAL A 85 -10.21 4.59 7.24
CA VAL A 85 -9.11 4.84 6.30
C VAL A 85 -9.30 6.21 5.66
N ASP A 86 -8.44 7.16 6.01
CA ASP A 86 -8.30 8.43 5.31
C ASP A 86 -7.03 8.41 4.46
N SER A 87 -7.20 8.40 3.14
CA SER A 87 -6.09 8.33 2.19
C SER A 87 -6.29 9.33 1.07
N THR A 88 -5.23 10.08 0.79
CA THR A 88 -5.17 11.08 -0.28
C THR A 88 -4.18 10.69 -1.38
N SER A 89 -3.42 9.61 -1.20
CA SER A 89 -2.40 9.14 -2.15
C SER A 89 -2.10 7.65 -1.96
N GLU A 90 -1.37 7.07 -2.90
CA GLU A 90 -0.84 5.71 -2.86
C GLU A 90 0.33 5.52 -1.89
N ARG A 91 0.98 6.62 -1.48
CA ARG A 91 2.20 6.60 -0.64
C ARG A 91 1.91 6.78 0.84
N VAL A 92 0.83 7.51 1.16
CA VAL A 92 0.48 7.90 2.52
C VAL A 92 -0.97 7.52 2.79
N VAL A 93 -1.16 6.68 3.80
CA VAL A 93 -2.47 6.26 4.31
C VAL A 93 -2.56 6.66 5.78
N ARG A 94 -3.57 7.45 6.15
CA ARG A 94 -3.91 7.72 7.56
C ARG A 94 -5.02 6.76 7.99
N LEU A 95 -4.86 6.18 9.16
CA LEU A 95 -5.81 5.25 9.75
C LEU A 95 -6.25 5.77 11.11
N TYR A 96 -7.52 5.62 11.43
CA TYR A 96 -8.03 5.79 12.79
C TYR A 96 -8.37 4.42 13.35
N LEU A 97 -7.80 4.07 14.50
CA LEU A 97 -7.98 2.76 15.11
C LEU A 97 -8.93 2.87 16.30
N SER A 98 -10.13 2.31 16.18
CA SER A 98 -11.17 2.46 17.19
C SER A 98 -11.34 1.26 18.13
N TYR A 99 -10.68 0.11 17.88
CA TYR A 99 -10.78 -1.06 18.77
C TYR A 99 -9.43 -1.81 18.94
N LEU A 100 -9.13 -2.22 20.18
CA LEU A 100 -8.08 -3.19 20.53
C LEU A 100 -8.66 -4.60 20.45
N THR A 101 -8.47 -5.27 19.31
CA THR A 101 -8.60 -6.73 19.22
C THR A 101 -7.53 -7.31 18.31
#